data_AF-A0A730PN10-F1
#
_entry.id   AF-A0A730PN10-F1
#
_cell.length_a   1.000
_cell.length_b   1.000
_cell.length_c   1.000
_cell.angle_alpha   90.00
_cell.angle_beta   90.00
_cell.angle_gamma   90.00
#
_symmetry.space_group_name_H-M   'P 1'
#
loop_
_entity.id
_entity.type
_entity.pdbx_description
1 polymer ?
#
loop_
_entity_poly.entity_id
_entity_poly.type
_entity_poly.pdbx_seq_one_letter_code
_entity_poly.pdbx_strand_id
1 'polypeptide(L)'
;MNIDKRALREVAEKATPGNWRRTSSLFNGITVTPFSLCGEEVMLAHTVEKRDAEFIAAANPATMLALLDENIQLQRGKDAIEAVALVLRDDMRQAREQLAAAEKRNAEQREYYEGVIADGGKRIAELEAREVSVSEIRKNKFIEKTEDELDGDHYTICKNG
;
A
#
# COMPACT_ATOMS: atom_id res chain seq x y z
N MET A 1 26.18 -8.94 -22.24
CA MET A 1 26.14 -10.07 -23.19
C MET A 1 24.70 -10.55 -23.25
N ASN A 2 24.06 -10.54 -24.43
CA ASN A 2 22.69 -11.02 -24.60
C ASN A 2 22.76 -12.46 -25.14
N ILE A 3 22.18 -13.41 -24.42
CA ILE A 3 22.18 -14.83 -24.81
C ILE A 3 20.90 -15.07 -25.61
N ASP A 4 21.03 -15.53 -26.84
CA ASP A 4 19.88 -15.98 -27.63
C ASP A 4 19.38 -17.34 -27.09
N LYS A 5 18.39 -17.27 -26.21
CA LYS A 5 17.78 -18.44 -25.58
C LYS A 5 17.06 -19.35 -26.56
N ARG A 6 16.56 -18.81 -27.69
CA ARG A 6 15.88 -19.61 -28.72
C ARG A 6 16.89 -20.41 -29.51
N ALA A 7 17.95 -19.75 -29.99
CA ALA A 7 19.05 -20.44 -30.66
C ALA A 7 19.67 -21.52 -29.75
N LEU A 8 19.85 -21.21 -28.46
CA LEU A 8 20.38 -22.18 -27.50
C LEU A 8 19.44 -23.38 -27.29
N ARG A 9 18.13 -23.16 -27.25
CA ARG A 9 17.13 -24.23 -27.19
C ARG A 9 17.18 -25.13 -28.41
N GLU A 10 17.21 -24.54 -29.61
CA GLU A 10 17.27 -25.31 -30.86
C GLU A 10 18.54 -26.18 -30.95
N VAL A 11 19.68 -25.65 -30.50
CA VAL A 11 20.93 -26.40 -30.45
C VAL A 11 20.84 -27.55 -29.43
N ALA A 12 20.25 -27.31 -28.26
CA ALA A 12 20.06 -28.35 -27.25
C ALA A 12 19.07 -29.45 -27.71
N GLU A 13 17.96 -29.09 -28.38
CA GLU A 13 17.01 -30.06 -28.92
C GLU A 13 17.59 -30.93 -30.05
N LYS A 14 18.52 -30.37 -30.84
CA LYS A 14 19.23 -31.11 -31.91
C LYS A 14 20.38 -31.98 -31.38
N ALA A 15 20.88 -31.70 -30.19
CA ALA A 15 21.97 -32.46 -29.59
C ALA A 15 21.49 -33.83 -29.09
N THR A 16 22.42 -34.76 -28.89
CA THR A 16 22.04 -36.13 -28.52
C THR A 16 21.34 -36.15 -27.16
N PRO A 17 20.12 -36.71 -27.07
CA PRO A 17 19.37 -36.74 -25.83
C PRO A 17 19.99 -37.70 -24.80
N GLY A 18 19.62 -37.50 -23.53
CA GLY A 18 20.00 -38.39 -22.44
C GLY A 18 21.22 -37.94 -21.64
N ASN A 19 21.65 -38.80 -20.71
CA ASN A 19 22.72 -38.51 -19.77
C ASN A 19 24.09 -38.66 -20.43
N TRP A 20 24.84 -37.58 -20.46
CA TRP A 20 26.22 -37.59 -20.93
C TRP A 20 27.15 -37.96 -19.77
N ARG A 21 28.17 -38.78 -20.05
CA ARG A 21 29.20 -39.19 -19.09
C ARG A 21 30.57 -38.72 -19.53
N ARG A 22 31.45 -38.46 -18.57
CA ARG A 22 32.84 -38.12 -18.83
C ARG A 22 33.63 -39.37 -19.24
N THR A 23 34.45 -39.28 -20.28
CA THR A 23 35.47 -40.30 -20.58
C THR A 23 36.89 -39.72 -20.59
N SER A 24 37.86 -40.45 -20.06
CA SER A 24 39.28 -40.06 -20.00
C SER A 24 40.13 -40.77 -21.05
N SER A 25 39.65 -40.84 -22.29
CA SER A 25 40.42 -41.34 -23.44
C SER A 25 41.45 -40.28 -23.91
N LEU A 26 42.31 -40.59 -24.89
CA LEU A 26 43.19 -39.57 -25.52
C LEU A 26 42.53 -38.92 -26.75
N PHE A 27 41.24 -39.17 -26.98
CA PHE A 27 40.54 -38.87 -28.22
C PHE A 27 39.58 -37.70 -28.03
N ASN A 28 39.91 -36.54 -28.60
CA ASN A 28 39.08 -35.33 -28.55
C ASN A 28 37.81 -35.43 -29.41
N GLY A 29 36.66 -35.67 -28.78
CA GLY A 29 35.35 -35.55 -29.44
C GLY A 29 34.17 -36.11 -28.64
N ILE A 30 32.96 -35.59 -28.89
CA ILE A 30 31.71 -36.25 -28.48
C ILE A 30 31.51 -37.41 -29.45
N THR A 31 31.54 -38.64 -28.94
CA THR A 31 31.39 -39.83 -29.79
C THR A 31 30.13 -40.59 -29.42
N VAL A 32 29.26 -40.81 -30.41
CA VAL A 32 28.21 -41.84 -30.35
C VAL A 32 28.94 -43.17 -30.55
N THR A 33 29.52 -43.73 -29.48
CA THR A 33 30.16 -45.03 -29.57
C THR A 33 29.32 -46.08 -28.86
N PRO A 34 29.07 -47.24 -29.51
CA PRO A 34 28.73 -48.45 -28.79
C PRO A 34 30.00 -48.99 -28.12
N PHE A 35 30.55 -48.26 -27.14
CA PHE A 35 31.66 -48.78 -26.33
C PHE A 35 31.07 -49.53 -25.13
N SER A 36 30.83 -50.82 -25.32
CA SER A 36 30.25 -51.77 -24.35
C SER A 36 31.16 -52.09 -23.15
N LEU A 37 31.74 -51.09 -22.49
CA LEU A 37 32.41 -51.32 -21.19
C LEU A 37 31.41 -51.72 -20.09
N CYS A 38 30.13 -51.31 -20.23
CA CYS A 38 29.07 -51.60 -19.25
C CYS A 38 27.77 -52.19 -19.85
N GLY A 39 27.76 -52.58 -21.14
CA GLY A 39 26.56 -53.18 -21.77
C GLY A 39 25.37 -52.24 -21.98
N GLU A 40 25.55 -50.92 -21.84
CA GLU A 40 24.51 -49.89 -22.03
C GLU A 40 25.05 -48.79 -22.96
N GLU A 41 24.20 -48.29 -23.87
CA GLU A 41 24.55 -47.19 -24.78
C GLU A 41 24.57 -45.86 -24.01
N VAL A 42 25.76 -45.25 -23.88
CA VAL A 42 25.94 -44.02 -23.12
C VAL A 42 26.68 -42.97 -23.95
N MET A 43 26.23 -41.71 -23.87
CA MET A 43 26.90 -40.60 -24.55
C MET A 43 28.14 -40.16 -23.78
N LEU A 44 29.28 -40.00 -24.48
CA LEU A 44 30.54 -39.61 -23.86
C LEU A 44 30.94 -38.18 -24.25
N ALA A 45 31.12 -37.32 -23.25
CA ALA A 45 31.77 -36.03 -23.39
C ALA A 45 33.28 -36.20 -23.18
N HIS A 46 34.07 -35.68 -24.12
CA HIS A 46 35.53 -35.74 -24.06
C HIS A 46 36.18 -34.40 -24.41
N THR A 47 37.18 -34.05 -23.61
CA THR A 47 38.10 -32.92 -23.81
C THR A 47 39.47 -33.30 -23.26
N VAL A 48 40.53 -32.62 -23.71
CA VAL A 48 41.91 -32.81 -23.22
C VAL A 48 41.97 -32.69 -21.68
N GLU A 49 41.27 -31.70 -21.15
CA GLU A 49 41.18 -31.47 -19.71
C GLU A 49 40.01 -32.25 -19.09
N LYS A 50 40.30 -33.06 -18.07
CA LYS A 50 39.27 -33.88 -17.39
C LYS A 50 38.12 -33.06 -16.81
N ARG A 51 38.41 -31.85 -16.34
CA ARG A 51 37.43 -30.93 -15.72
C ARG A 51 36.42 -30.39 -16.74
N ASP A 52 36.87 -30.11 -17.96
CA ASP A 52 35.99 -29.56 -19.00
C ASP A 52 35.00 -30.61 -19.49
N ALA A 53 35.42 -31.88 -19.57
CA ALA A 53 34.55 -33.00 -19.91
C ALA A 53 33.49 -33.26 -18.82
N GLU A 54 33.83 -33.05 -17.54
CA GLU A 54 32.86 -33.13 -16.43
C GLU A 54 31.83 -32.00 -16.53
N PHE A 55 32.29 -30.78 -16.80
CA PHE A 55 31.40 -29.63 -16.99
C PHE A 55 30.44 -29.85 -18.16
N ILE A 56 30.93 -30.28 -19.33
CA ILE A 56 30.09 -30.55 -20.51
C ILE A 56 29.10 -31.68 -20.26
N ALA A 57 29.51 -32.74 -19.55
CA ALA A 57 28.62 -33.83 -19.18
C ALA A 57 27.48 -33.39 -18.24
N ALA A 58 27.78 -32.48 -17.31
CA ALA A 58 26.78 -31.88 -16.42
C ALA A 58 25.88 -30.86 -17.15
N ALA A 59 26.47 -30.01 -17.99
CA ALA A 59 25.80 -29.04 -18.86
C ALA A 59 25.31 -29.67 -20.18
N ASN A 60 24.83 -30.91 -20.09
CA ASN A 60 24.30 -31.64 -21.23
C ASN A 60 22.97 -31.01 -21.73
N PRO A 61 22.47 -31.43 -22.90
CA PRO A 61 21.26 -30.85 -23.47
C PRO A 61 20.03 -30.92 -22.57
N ALA A 62 19.86 -32.01 -21.80
CA ALA A 62 18.74 -32.15 -20.88
C ALA A 62 18.79 -31.11 -19.76
N THR A 63 19.96 -30.92 -19.13
CA THR A 63 20.18 -29.89 -18.12
C THR A 63 19.94 -28.49 -18.69
N MET A 64 20.43 -28.21 -19.90
CA MET A 64 20.27 -26.90 -20.54
C MET A 64 18.79 -26.58 -20.85
N LEU A 65 18.03 -27.55 -21.33
CA LEU A 65 16.59 -27.38 -21.57
C LEU A 65 15.81 -27.14 -20.27
N ALA A 66 16.12 -27.90 -19.20
CA ALA A 66 15.51 -27.70 -17.89
C ALA A 66 15.77 -26.28 -17.36
N LEU A 67 17.02 -25.80 -17.42
CA LEU A 67 17.37 -24.44 -17.01
C LEU A 67 16.70 -23.36 -17.87
N LEU A 68 16.53 -23.60 -19.18
CA LEU A 68 15.80 -22.69 -20.06
C LEU A 68 14.31 -22.62 -19.70
N ASP A 69 13.69 -23.77 -19.38
CA ASP A 69 12.30 -23.83 -18.94
C ASP A 69 12.10 -23.10 -17.60
N GLU A 70 12.96 -23.35 -16.62
CA GLU A 70 12.98 -22.61 -15.35
C GLU A 70 13.13 -21.10 -15.58
N ASN A 71 14.03 -20.71 -16.48
CA ASN A 71 14.24 -19.30 -16.82
C ASN A 71 12.99 -18.65 -17.44
N ILE A 72 12.27 -19.37 -18.30
CA ILE A 72 10.99 -18.90 -18.87
C ILE A 72 9.94 -18.74 -17.77
N GLN A 73 9.87 -19.68 -16.82
CA GLN A 73 8.93 -19.59 -15.70
C GLN A 73 9.25 -18.41 -14.78
N LEU A 74 10.53 -18.19 -14.46
CA LEU A 74 10.97 -17.03 -13.68
C LEU A 74 10.65 -15.71 -14.38
N GLN A 75 10.84 -15.64 -15.71
CA GLN A 75 10.48 -14.44 -16.48
C GLN A 75 8.97 -14.17 -16.42
N ARG A 76 8.13 -15.20 -16.59
CA ARG A 76 6.67 -15.07 -16.45
C ARG A 76 6.27 -14.61 -15.04
N GLY A 77 6.90 -15.17 -14.01
CA GLY A 77 6.68 -14.76 -12.63
C GLY A 77 7.06 -13.29 -12.38
N LYS A 78 8.20 -12.85 -12.94
CA LYS A 78 8.62 -11.45 -12.88
C LYS A 78 7.60 -10.52 -13.56
N ASP A 79 7.18 -10.86 -14.78
CA ASP A 79 6.23 -10.05 -15.55
C ASP A 79 4.87 -9.96 -14.83
N ALA A 80 4.42 -11.05 -14.21
CA ALA A 80 3.20 -11.07 -13.40
C ALA A 80 3.31 -10.20 -12.14
N ILE A 81 4.45 -10.27 -11.42
CA ILE A 81 4.70 -9.42 -10.25
C ILE A 81 4.74 -7.94 -10.66
N GLU A 82 5.37 -7.62 -11.79
CA GLU A 82 5.43 -6.25 -12.31
C GLU A 82 4.04 -5.72 -12.67
N ALA A 83 3.20 -6.52 -13.32
CA ALA A 83 1.81 -6.17 -13.60
C ALA A 83 1.01 -5.88 -12.32
N VAL A 84 1.12 -6.75 -11.30
CA VAL A 84 0.46 -6.55 -10.00
C VAL A 84 0.97 -5.28 -9.29
N ALA A 85 2.28 -5.03 -9.33
CA ALA A 85 2.88 -3.85 -8.72
C ALA A 85 2.41 -2.54 -9.37
N LEU A 86 2.13 -2.54 -10.67
CA LEU A 86 1.55 -1.39 -11.37
C LEU A 86 0.11 -1.12 -10.92
N VAL A 87 -0.73 -2.16 -10.88
CA VAL A 87 -2.13 -2.02 -10.41
C VAL A 87 -2.16 -1.51 -8.97
N LEU A 88 -1.36 -2.10 -8.08
CA LEU A 88 -1.29 -1.66 -6.68
C LEU A 88 -0.84 -0.21 -6.53
N ARG A 89 0.06 0.26 -7.41
CA ARG A 89 0.51 1.66 -7.41
C ARG A 89 -0.63 2.61 -7.76
N ASP A 90 -1.47 2.25 -8.71
CA ASP A 90 -2.62 3.06 -9.12
C ASP A 90 -3.72 3.05 -8.04
N ASP A 91 -4.01 1.88 -7.45
CA ASP A 91 -4.94 1.77 -6.31
C ASP A 91 -4.49 2.63 -5.12
N MET A 92 -3.19 2.61 -4.80
CA MET A 92 -2.63 3.44 -3.73
C MET A 92 -2.69 4.94 -4.04
N ARG A 93 -2.60 5.33 -5.32
CA ARG A 93 -2.81 6.72 -5.73
C ARG A 93 -4.26 7.13 -5.52
N GLN A 94 -5.20 6.32 -6.00
CA GLN A 94 -6.63 6.57 -5.84
C GLN A 94 -7.04 6.65 -4.35
N ALA A 95 -6.53 5.74 -3.52
CA ALA A 95 -6.78 5.75 -2.08
C ALA A 95 -6.28 7.05 -1.41
N ARG A 96 -5.11 7.56 -1.82
CA ARG A 96 -4.57 8.84 -1.32
C ARG A 96 -5.41 10.03 -1.75
N GLU A 97 -5.89 10.06 -2.99
CA GLU A 97 -6.78 11.11 -3.48
C GLU A 97 -8.11 11.12 -2.72
N GLN A 98 -8.70 9.95 -2.49
CA GLN A 98 -9.92 9.81 -1.68
C GLN A 98 -9.70 10.27 -0.24
N LEU A 99 -8.56 9.90 0.36
CA LEU A 99 -8.21 10.34 1.70
C LEU A 99 -8.08 11.86 1.76
N ALA A 100 -7.35 12.49 0.84
CA ALA A 100 -7.21 13.94 0.79
C ALA A 100 -8.56 14.66 0.60
N ALA A 101 -9.45 14.11 -0.23
CA ALA A 101 -10.80 14.64 -0.41
C ALA A 101 -11.65 14.53 0.86
N ALA A 102 -11.56 13.39 1.58
CA ALA A 102 -12.26 13.19 2.84
C ALA A 102 -11.72 14.09 3.96
N GLU A 103 -10.41 14.27 4.05
CA GLU A 103 -9.76 15.19 4.99
C GLU A 103 -10.21 16.63 4.74
N LYS A 104 -10.25 17.06 3.47
CA LYS A 104 -10.76 18.38 3.10
C LYS A 104 -12.21 18.57 3.54
N ARG A 105 -13.09 17.59 3.26
CA ARG A 105 -14.49 17.63 3.67
C ARG A 105 -14.64 17.72 5.19
N ASN A 106 -13.84 16.97 5.94
CA ASN A 106 -13.84 17.02 7.40
C ASN A 106 -13.39 18.39 7.92
N ALA A 107 -12.38 19.01 7.30
CA ALA A 107 -11.92 20.35 7.65
C ALA A 107 -13.02 21.41 7.40
N GLU A 108 -13.67 21.39 6.24
CA GLU A 108 -14.79 22.28 5.91
C GLU A 108 -15.96 22.09 6.89
N GLN A 109 -16.29 20.85 7.25
CA GLN A 109 -17.32 20.57 8.25
C GLN A 109 -16.96 21.11 9.63
N ARG A 110 -15.69 20.98 10.05
CA ARG A 110 -15.23 21.54 11.33
C ARG A 110 -15.39 23.05 11.35
N GLU A 111 -14.92 23.74 10.31
CA GLU A 111 -15.05 25.20 10.20
C GLU A 111 -16.53 25.63 10.26
N TYR A 112 -17.41 24.93 9.56
CA TYR A 112 -18.85 25.19 9.63
C TYR A 112 -19.42 25.07 11.06
N TYR A 113 -19.12 23.96 11.75
CA TYR A 113 -19.63 23.75 13.11
C TYR A 113 -19.03 24.73 14.11
N GLU A 114 -17.75 25.07 13.99
CA GLU A 114 -17.11 26.11 14.80
C GLU A 114 -17.81 27.45 14.63
N GLY A 115 -18.18 27.82 13.40
CA GLY A 115 -18.96 29.03 13.11
C GLY A 115 -20.36 29.01 13.75
N VAL A 116 -21.10 27.90 13.62
CA VAL A 116 -22.43 27.75 14.24
C VAL A 116 -22.36 27.82 15.76
N ILE A 117 -21.35 27.19 16.37
CA ILE A 117 -21.14 27.23 17.82
C ILE A 117 -20.78 28.64 18.28
N ALA A 118 -19.94 29.36 17.55
CA ALA A 118 -19.54 30.73 17.88
C ALA A 118 -20.73 31.69 17.80
N ASP A 119 -21.54 31.63 16.74
CA ASP A 119 -22.74 32.46 16.59
C ASP A 119 -23.79 32.15 17.66
N GLY A 120 -24.03 30.85 17.91
CA GLY A 120 -24.91 30.39 18.98
C GLY A 120 -24.46 30.88 20.37
N GLY A 121 -23.16 30.78 20.66
CA GLY A 121 -22.58 31.28 21.91
C GLY A 121 -22.75 32.80 22.08
N LYS A 122 -22.55 33.57 21.01
CA LYS A 122 -22.80 35.03 21.03
C LYS A 122 -24.26 35.34 21.32
N ARG A 123 -25.20 34.64 20.66
CA ARG A 123 -26.64 34.86 20.87
C ARG A 123 -27.06 34.52 22.29
N ILE A 124 -26.52 33.46 22.89
CA ILE A 124 -26.77 33.09 24.29
C ILE A 124 -26.29 34.20 25.21
N ALA A 125 -25.04 34.67 25.06
CA ALA A 125 -24.50 35.76 25.87
C ALA A 125 -25.34 37.05 25.77
N GLU A 126 -25.82 37.41 24.57
CA GLU A 126 -26.73 38.54 24.38
C GLU A 126 -28.08 38.36 25.10
N LEU A 127 -28.64 37.15 25.08
CA LEU A 127 -29.88 36.83 25.76
C LEU A 127 -29.72 36.84 27.29
N GLU A 128 -28.63 36.27 27.81
CA GLU A 128 -28.29 36.30 29.23
C GLU A 128 -28.11 37.74 29.74
N ALA A 129 -27.41 38.61 28.99
CA ALA A 129 -27.27 40.02 29.35
C ALA A 129 -28.62 40.77 29.38
N ARG A 130 -29.53 40.45 28.46
CA ARG A 130 -30.90 40.99 28.45
C ARG A 130 -31.71 40.48 29.63
N GLU A 131 -31.58 39.21 29.99
CA GLU A 131 -32.27 38.63 31.15
C GLU A 131 -31.84 39.32 32.45
N VAL A 132 -30.53 39.52 32.64
CA VAL A 132 -29.99 40.25 33.81
C VAL A 132 -30.58 41.65 33.89
N SER A 133 -30.50 42.43 32.82
CA SER A 133 -31.02 43.82 32.81
C SER A 133 -32.54 43.88 33.04
N VAL A 134 -33.32 42.97 32.46
CA VAL A 134 -34.78 42.90 32.72
C VAL A 134 -35.07 42.57 34.18
N SER A 135 -34.29 41.66 34.78
CA SER A 135 -34.45 41.30 36.19
C SER A 135 -34.14 42.49 37.13
N GLU A 136 -33.14 43.30 36.80
CA GLU A 136 -32.79 44.53 37.52
C GLU A 136 -33.89 45.58 37.40
N ILE A 137 -34.37 45.85 36.19
CA ILE A 137 -35.49 46.77 35.96
C ILE A 137 -36.73 46.33 36.76
N ARG A 138 -37.04 45.04 36.77
CA ARG A 138 -38.19 44.50 37.51
C ARG A 138 -38.02 44.67 39.02
N LYS A 139 -36.82 44.50 39.57
CA LYS A 139 -36.51 44.77 40.99
C LYS A 139 -36.64 46.24 41.32
N ASN A 140 -36.04 47.13 40.51
CA ASN A 140 -36.10 48.57 40.75
C ASN A 140 -37.53 49.10 40.73
N LYS A 141 -38.34 48.66 39.76
CA LYS A 141 -39.76 49.04 39.70
C LYS A 141 -40.58 48.51 40.88
N PHE A 142 -40.19 47.37 41.44
CA PHE A 142 -40.81 46.85 42.67
C PHE A 142 -40.45 47.72 43.87
N ILE A 143 -39.19 48.16 43.98
CA ILE A 143 -38.72 49.05 45.05
C ILE A 143 -39.41 50.42 44.97
N GLU A 144 -39.44 51.06 43.80
CA GLU A 144 -40.13 52.36 43.60
C GLU A 144 -41.60 52.28 44.04
N LYS A 145 -42.29 51.20 43.67
CA LYS A 145 -43.69 51.02 44.05
C LYS A 145 -43.89 50.82 45.56
N THR A 146 -42.95 50.15 46.24
CA THR A 146 -42.99 50.03 47.70
C THR A 146 -42.68 51.34 48.42
N GLU A 147 -41.82 52.19 47.86
CA GLU A 147 -41.53 53.52 48.41
C GLU A 147 -42.73 54.47 48.24
N ASP A 148 -43.39 54.47 47.08
CA ASP A 148 -44.63 55.22 46.84
C ASP A 148 -45.77 54.79 47.80
N GLU A 149 -45.89 53.49 48.10
CA GLU A 149 -46.87 52.97 49.06
C GLU A 149 -46.54 53.36 50.51
N LEU A 150 -45.25 53.45 50.88
CA LEU A 150 -44.82 53.86 52.23
C LEU A 150 -44.94 55.39 52.46
N ASP A 151 -44.66 56.21 51.44
CA ASP A 151 -44.82 57.68 51.52
C ASP A 151 -46.30 58.10 51.49
N GLY A 152 -47.17 57.33 50.83
CA GLY A 152 -48.62 57.55 50.81
C GLY A 152 -49.29 57.38 52.19
N ASP A 153 -48.84 56.40 52.97
CA ASP A 153 -49.38 56.13 54.31
C ASP A 153 -48.81 57.07 55.40
N HIS A 154 -47.73 57.80 55.10
CA HIS A 154 -47.09 58.72 56.05
C HIS A 154 -47.73 60.14 56.09
N TYR A 155 -48.74 60.44 55.26
CA TYR A 155 -49.41 61.76 55.24
C TYR A 155 -50.73 61.85 56.04
N THR A 156 -51.18 60.79 56.73
CA THR A 156 -52.47 60.81 57.46
C THR A 156 -52.40 60.79 58.98
N ILE A 157 -51.21 60.88 59.61
CA ILE A 157 -51.08 60.85 61.08
C ILE A 157 -50.42 62.13 61.63
N CYS A 158 -50.91 63.30 61.23
CA CYS A 158 -50.55 64.58 61.87
C CYS A 158 -51.72 65.56 61.91
N LYS A 159 -52.93 65.11 62.28
CA LYS A 159 -54.00 65.99 62.80
C LYS A 159 -54.90 65.19 63.73
N ASN A 160 -54.62 65.23 65.03
CA ASN A 160 -55.56 65.21 66.17
C ASN A 160 -54.82 64.71 67.42
N GLY A 161 -54.55 65.63 68.33
CA GLY A 161 -53.88 65.42 69.61
C GLY A 161 -53.47 66.75 70.20
#